data_AF-A0A0C5XHL6-F1
#
_entry.id   AF-A0A0C5XHL6-F1
#
_cell.length_a   1.000
_cell.length_b   1.000
_cell.length_c   1.000
_cell.angle_alpha   90.00
_cell.angle_beta   90.00
_cell.angle_gamma   90.00
#
_symmetry.space_group_name_H-M   'P 1'
#
loop_
_entity.id
_entity.type
_entity.pdbx_description
1 polymer ?
#
loop_
_entity_poly.entity_id
_entity_poly.type
_entity_poly.pdbx_seq_one_letter_code
_entity_poly.pdbx_strand_id
1 'polypeptide(L)' 'MLVRGGFTAEVVRERLAGEDDDEDHPWAVLTDAPEIQLEMLVETYEGWLDTEDDAPGPVGGPTGTMLPLPDAPKRIKRPE' A
#
# COMPACT_ATOMS: atom_id res chain seq x y z
N MET A 1 18.73 12.49 -6.54
CA MET A 1 19.73 11.40 -6.66
C MET A 1 19.47 10.58 -7.92
N LEU A 2 18.24 10.09 -8.12
CA LEU A 2 17.83 9.27 -9.28
C LEU A 2 18.07 9.93 -10.66
N VAL A 3 17.47 11.10 -10.93
CA VAL A 3 17.64 11.81 -12.22
C VAL A 3 19.10 12.17 -12.50
N ARG A 4 19.85 12.57 -11.47
CA ARG A 4 21.29 12.84 -11.59
C ARG A 4 22.10 11.57 -11.88
N GLY A 5 21.63 10.41 -11.43
CA GLY A 5 22.17 9.10 -11.75
C GLY A 5 21.79 8.57 -13.13
N GLY A 6 20.94 9.28 -13.88
CA GLY A 6 20.50 8.88 -15.22
C GLY A 6 19.21 8.05 -15.24
N PHE A 7 18.53 7.92 -14.10
CA PHE A 7 17.27 7.17 -13.98
C PHE A 7 16.06 8.08 -14.16
N THR A 8 14.99 7.53 -14.73
CA THR A 8 13.66 8.13 -14.71
C THR A 8 13.14 8.17 -13.27
N ALA A 9 12.42 9.23 -12.92
CA ALA A 9 11.81 9.36 -11.60
C ALA A 9 10.54 10.21 -11.72
N GLU A 10 9.40 9.63 -11.37
CA GLU A 10 8.10 10.29 -11.37
C GLU A 10 7.47 10.19 -9.97
N VAL A 11 6.90 11.30 -9.48
CA VAL A 11 6.15 11.30 -8.22
C VAL A 11 4.67 11.14 -8.57
N VAL A 12 4.06 10.08 -8.06
CA VAL A 12 2.64 9.77 -8.27
C VAL A 12 1.89 9.86 -6.95
N ARG A 13 0.61 10.26 -7.00
CA ARG A 13 -0.28 10.22 -5.84
C ARG A 13 -1.04 8.90 -5.83
N GLU A 14 -0.75 7.99 -4.91
CA GLU A 14 -1.49 6.74 -4.77
C GLU A 14 -2.68 6.89 -3.83
N ARG A 15 -3.78 6.19 -4.15
CA ARG A 15 -4.98 6.13 -3.30
C ARG A 15 -5.00 4.76 -2.64
N LEU A 16 -4.71 4.69 -1.34
CA LEU A 16 -4.93 3.45 -0.59
C LEU A 16 -6.45 3.26 -0.42
N ALA A 17 -7.00 2.16 -0.98
CA ALA A 17 -8.37 1.71 -0.78
C ALA A 17 -9.55 2.68 -1.09
N GLY A 18 -9.32 3.82 -1.74
CA GLY A 18 -10.38 4.74 -2.18
C GLY A 18 -10.98 5.64 -1.09
N GLU A 19 -10.47 5.59 0.14
CA GLU A 19 -10.67 6.66 1.12
C GLU A 19 -9.56 7.71 0.98
N ASP A 20 -9.95 8.98 1.00
CA ASP A 20 -9.03 10.12 1.11
C ASP A 20 -8.62 10.19 2.60
N ASP A 21 -7.77 9.25 3.02
CA ASP A 21 -7.14 9.35 4.34
C ASP A 21 -5.96 10.30 4.22
N ASP A 22 -6.20 11.54 4.63
CA ASP A 22 -5.25 12.65 4.57
C ASP A 22 -3.98 12.39 5.43
N GLU A 23 -3.99 11.34 6.26
CA GLU A 23 -2.95 11.01 7.23
C GLU A 23 -1.94 9.92 6.78
N ASP A 24 -2.19 9.12 5.73
CA ASP A 24 -1.27 8.06 5.30
C ASP A 24 -0.75 8.24 3.86
N HIS A 25 0.53 8.63 3.78
CA HIS A 25 1.46 8.42 2.67
C HIS A 25 0.89 8.46 1.22
N PRO A 26 0.39 9.63 0.77
CA PRO A 26 -0.29 9.69 -0.52
C PRO A 26 0.66 9.73 -1.72
N TRP A 27 2.00 9.67 -1.55
CA TRP A 27 2.95 9.81 -2.66
C TRP A 27 3.94 8.66 -2.77
N ALA A 28 4.12 8.15 -3.99
CA ALA A 28 5.12 7.16 -4.35
C ALA A 28 6.06 7.72 -5.43
N VAL A 29 7.27 7.16 -5.53
CA VAL A 29 8.24 7.50 -6.58
C VAL A 29 8.44 6.29 -7.50
N LEU A 30 8.03 6.42 -8.76
CA LEU A 30 8.23 5.40 -9.78
C LEU A 30 9.54 5.65 -10.53
N THR A 31 10.36 4.62 -10.67
CA THR A 31 11.71 4.74 -11.27
C THR A 31 12.16 3.42 -11.88
N ASP A 32 13.04 3.51 -12.89
CA ASP A 32 13.76 2.39 -13.50
C ASP A 32 15.15 2.14 -12.87
N ALA A 33 15.43 2.77 -11.73
CA ALA A 33 16.65 2.53 -10.98
C ALA A 33 16.71 1.08 -10.43
N PRO A 34 17.91 0.49 -10.34
CA PRO A 34 18.06 -0.85 -9.80
C PRO A 34 17.73 -0.89 -8.31
N GLU A 35 17.13 -2.01 -7.87
CA GLU A 35 16.66 -2.26 -6.49
C GLU A 35 17.68 -1.87 -5.42
N ILE A 36 18.96 -2.23 -5.58
CA ILE A 36 20.04 -1.88 -4.65
C ILE A 36 20.19 -0.38 -4.39
N GLN A 37 19.86 0.48 -5.37
CA GLN A 37 19.84 1.93 -5.15
C GLN A 37 18.60 2.39 -4.40
N LEU A 38 17.47 1.70 -4.57
CA LEU A 38 16.22 1.98 -3.87
C LEU A 38 16.32 1.57 -2.40
N GLU A 39 16.92 0.43 -2.10
CA GLU A 39 17.22 -0.02 -0.73
C GLU A 39 18.01 1.05 0.04
N MET A 40 19.08 1.60 -0.57
CA MET A 40 19.84 2.69 0.04
C MET A 40 19.00 3.95 0.30
N LEU A 41 18.06 4.28 -0.59
CA LEU A 41 17.18 5.43 -0.43
C LEU A 41 16.16 5.20 0.69
N VAL A 42 15.61 3.99 0.79
CA VAL A 42 14.73 3.57 1.89
C VAL A 42 15.44 3.71 3.23
N GLU A 43 16.67 3.20 3.35
CA GLU A 43 17.47 3.35 4.58
C GLU A 43 17.78 4.82 4.90
N THR A 44 18.08 5.64 3.89
CA THR A 44 18.47 7.04 4.08
C THR A 44 17.31 7.94 4.47
N TYR A 45 16.12 7.67 3.93
CA TYR A 45 14.94 8.53 4.08
C TYR A 45 13.81 7.87 4.88
N GLU A 46 14.09 6.75 5.55
CA GLU A 46 13.11 5.98 6.33
C GLU A 46 11.85 5.65 5.50
N GLY A 47 12.06 5.28 4.23
CA GLY A 47 10.99 4.97 3.29
C GLY A 47 10.51 3.52 3.34
N TRP A 48 9.69 3.15 2.37
CA TRP A 48 9.35 1.76 2.04
C TRP A 48 9.66 1.49 0.57
N LEU A 49 9.85 0.22 0.23
CA LEU A 49 10.03 -0.25 -1.14
C LEU A 49 8.95 -1.29 -1.43
N ASP A 50 8.11 -1.00 -2.41
CA ASP A 50 7.14 -1.97 -2.91
C ASP A 50 7.87 -3.05 -3.70
N THR A 51 7.82 -4.28 -3.20
CA THR A 51 8.39 -5.46 -3.88
C THR A 51 7.27 -6.26 -4.53
N GLU A 52 7.58 -7.06 -5.57
CA GLU A 52 6.58 -7.91 -6.22
C GLU A 52 5.92 -8.92 -5.25
N ASP A 53 6.57 -9.24 -4.12
CA ASP A 53 6.03 -10.08 -3.04
C ASP A 53 5.02 -9.33 -2.15
N ASP A 54 5.09 -7.99 -2.09
CA ASP A 54 4.18 -7.14 -1.32
C ASP A 54 2.89 -6.79 -2.06
N ALA A 55 2.84 -7.07 -3.37
CA ALA A 55 1.61 -6.93 -4.14
C ALA A 55 0.51 -7.72 -3.42
N PRO A 56 -0.64 -7.10 -3.06
CA PRO A 56 -1.71 -7.82 -2.40
C PRO A 56 -2.08 -8.97 -3.32
N GLY A 57 -1.67 -10.18 -2.95
CA GLY A 57 -2.07 -11.40 -3.64
C GLY A 57 -3.59 -11.36 -3.81
N PRO A 58 -4.15 -12.01 -4.84
CA PRO A 58 -5.60 -12.02 -5.02
C PRO A 58 -6.24 -12.29 -3.68
N VAL A 59 -7.00 -11.31 -3.17
CA VAL A 59 -7.74 -11.40 -1.90
C VAL A 59 -8.54 -12.69 -1.96
N GLY A 60 -7.99 -13.71 -1.34
CA GLY A 60 -8.15 -15.07 -1.85
C GLY A 60 -7.10 -15.96 -1.21
N GLY A 61 -7.01 -15.89 0.13
CA GLY A 61 -6.47 -16.97 0.93
C GLY A 61 -7.11 -18.32 0.52
N PRO A 62 -6.48 -19.46 0.90
CA PRO A 62 -6.93 -20.78 0.46
C PRO A 62 -8.44 -20.87 0.69
N THR A 63 -9.19 -21.20 -0.37
CA THR A 63 -10.64 -21.40 -0.41
C THR A 63 -11.18 -21.96 0.91
N GLY A 64 -11.41 -21.07 1.85
CA GLY A 64 -11.64 -21.36 3.26
C GLY A 64 -12.83 -20.53 3.63
N THR A 65 -13.98 -20.97 3.11
CA THR A 65 -15.34 -20.51 3.46
C THR A 65 -15.40 -19.01 3.76
N MET A 66 -15.68 -18.21 2.74
CA MET A 66 -16.13 -16.83 2.94
C MET A 66 -17.32 -16.89 3.89
N LEU A 67 -17.10 -16.65 5.18
CA LEU A 67 -18.14 -16.71 6.19
C LEU A 67 -19.13 -15.59 5.84
N PRO A 68 -20.44 -15.87 5.84
CA PRO A 68 -21.42 -14.84 5.55
C PRO A 68 -21.23 -13.69 6.55
N LEU A 69 -21.15 -12.47 6.01
CA LEU A 69 -21.18 -11.27 6.84
C LEU A 69 -22.53 -11.22 7.60
N PRO A 70 -22.54 -10.70 8.84
CA PRO A 70 -23.79 -10.52 9.56
C PRO A 70 -24.70 -9.51 8.84
N ASP A 71 -25.97 -9.87 8.65
CA ASP A 71 -26.96 -9.04 7.94
C ASP A 71 -27.37 -7.75 8.69
N ALA A 72 -26.97 -7.61 9.96
CA ALA A 72 -27.32 -6.46 10.78
C ALA A 72 -26.27 -6.16 11.86
N PRO A 73 -26.13 -4.89 12.30
CA PRO A 73 -25.24 -4.51 13.38
C PRO A 73 -25.66 -5.15 14.71
N LYS A 74 -24.68 -5.53 15.55
CA LYS A 74 -24.94 -6.06 16.89
C LYS A 74 -25.59 -4.99 17.78
N ARG A 75 -26.84 -5.20 18.19
CA ARG A 75 -27.54 -4.33 19.16
C ARG A 75 -27.19 -4.74 20.59
N ILE A 76 -26.27 -4.00 21.21
CA ILE A 76 -25.81 -4.23 22.59
C ILE A 76 -26.81 -3.67 23.63
N LYS A 77 -27.66 -2.71 23.25
CA LYS A 77 -28.66 -2.10 24.14
C LYS A 77 -30.07 -2.64 23.82
N ARG A 78 -30.82 -3.03 24.86
CA ARG A 78 -32.23 -3.42 24.71
C ARG A 78 -33.07 -2.17 24.41
N PRO A 79 -33.99 -2.21 23.44
CA PRO A 79 -35.02 -1.19 23.34
C PRO A 79 -35.94 -1.32 24.56
N GLU A 80 -36.28 -0.17 25.13
CA GLU A 80 -37.30 0.00 26.17
C GLU A 80 -38.70 -0.44 25.72
#